data_AF-A0A023AWV8-F1
#
_entry.id   AF-A0A023AWV8-F1
#
_cell.length_a   1.000
_cell.length_b   1.000
_cell.length_c   1.000
_cell.angle_alpha   90.00
_cell.angle_beta   90.00
_cell.angle_gamma   90.00
#
_symmetry.space_group_name_H-M   'P 1'
#
loop_
_entity.id
_entity.type
_entity.pdbx_description
1 polymer ?
#
loop_
_entity_poly.entity_id
_entity_poly.type
_entity_poly.pdbx_seq_one_letter_code
_entity_poly.pdbx_strand_id
1 'polypeptide(L)'
;MRGCSAGGERVQRSATLLAMMVLDCTEVPCVSLNGASLNGASLNGASLNGGSLDGEDSCLVQPMPRHCRLELGPKRSVSLRLFLSVALQCLDRLLEDDERWLVSVDQIQFPLNMSRVWVRIADDHGYWKRPEEEGEEERLIAAKAVLLELAQMGGVNQTGGFGAAPDYQQENFTQWLKDASALDNMHAGLLRCFWEQISAANYRTDDNSFPKFDEEICCISSYNNQHWCGICRPMLERYPWPSELVGVARVSPGLYRCERCEPRVLPNLAMPGSLTSGWAPPGSWVADAWRKEIEFAATGVRQQAMHAAVGLAKLPWAATWNATTGHWRDTPDAETRVCNAVDERIRLHTVVSLRNLLANHRLTRPLVDSLQRDARTYCKRAARIARKHGIRPNTGWFVGCYDQAYVTLEIGVPNHRLIDRLRGRPRPVGIKSKLRLLLTPDCLKAPTEEEAENREAAFFRKVRHDAGCRDQIPFREQVHFLNRQP
;
A
#
# COMPACT_ATOMS: atom_id res chain seq x y z
N MET A 1 -18.46 -37.36 -0.49
CA MET A 1 -17.36 -36.63 0.18
C MET A 1 -17.97 -35.65 1.18
N ARG A 2 -17.63 -35.80 2.46
CA ARG A 2 -18.13 -34.98 3.57
C ARG A 2 -17.37 -33.65 3.59
N GLY A 3 -18.06 -32.53 3.76
CA GLY A 3 -17.46 -31.20 3.84
C GLY A 3 -18.15 -30.36 4.91
N CYS A 4 -17.37 -29.96 5.92
CA CYS A 4 -17.79 -29.34 7.17
C CYS A 4 -18.28 -27.89 7.01
N SER A 5 -19.21 -27.49 7.88
CA SER A 5 -19.64 -26.10 8.09
C SER A 5 -18.68 -25.35 9.01
N ALA A 6 -18.51 -24.04 8.79
CA ALA A 6 -17.73 -23.16 9.66
C ALA A 6 -18.62 -22.07 10.27
N GLY A 7 -18.53 -21.87 11.59
CA GLY A 7 -19.21 -20.81 12.33
C GLY A 7 -18.67 -19.41 12.02
N GLY A 8 -19.44 -18.38 12.42
CA GLY A 8 -19.23 -16.96 12.07
C GLY A 8 -17.82 -16.41 12.32
N GLU A 9 -17.07 -17.00 13.24
CA GLU A 9 -15.66 -16.66 13.52
C GLU A 9 -14.73 -16.87 12.30
N ARG A 10 -15.02 -17.87 11.44
CA ARG A 10 -14.21 -18.12 10.22
C ARG A 10 -14.51 -17.14 9.07
N VAL A 11 -15.69 -16.53 9.06
CA VAL A 11 -16.04 -15.48 8.08
C VAL A 11 -15.29 -14.18 8.40
N GLN A 12 -15.11 -13.90 9.68
CA GLN A 12 -14.25 -12.79 10.16
C GLN A 12 -12.79 -13.03 9.78
N ARG A 13 -12.25 -14.23 10.03
CA ARG A 13 -10.89 -14.63 9.59
C ARG A 13 -10.69 -14.54 8.07
N SER A 14 -11.74 -14.76 7.27
CA SER A 14 -11.69 -14.66 5.81
C SER A 14 -11.65 -13.21 5.30
N ALA A 15 -12.29 -12.27 6.02
CA ALA A 15 -12.18 -10.85 5.73
C ALA A 15 -10.79 -10.30 6.11
N THR A 16 -10.20 -10.80 7.21
CA THR A 16 -8.80 -10.56 7.59
C THR A 16 -7.84 -11.11 6.53
N LEU A 17 -8.10 -12.31 6.00
CA LEU A 17 -7.32 -12.90 4.90
C LEU A 17 -7.43 -12.10 3.60
N LEU A 18 -8.56 -11.44 3.34
CA LEU A 18 -8.74 -10.56 2.18
C LEU A 18 -8.06 -9.20 2.38
N ALA A 19 -8.01 -8.69 3.61
CA ALA A 19 -7.16 -7.55 3.97
C ALA A 19 -5.68 -7.91 3.82
N MET A 20 -5.26 -9.12 4.21
CA MET A 20 -3.93 -9.66 3.96
C MET A 20 -3.65 -9.84 2.46
N MET A 21 -4.61 -10.33 1.67
CA MET A 21 -4.45 -10.51 0.21
C MET A 21 -4.40 -9.19 -0.58
N VAL A 22 -5.09 -8.15 -0.10
CA VAL A 22 -5.00 -6.79 -0.67
C VAL A 22 -3.73 -6.06 -0.19
N LEU A 23 -3.03 -6.60 0.83
CA LEU A 23 -1.83 -6.03 1.48
C LEU A 23 -0.67 -7.04 1.60
N ASP A 24 -0.37 -7.74 0.50
CA ASP A 24 0.68 -8.77 0.31
C ASP A 24 0.32 -10.20 0.76
N CYS A 25 0.19 -11.11 -0.21
CA CYS A 25 0.89 -12.41 -0.31
C CYS A 25 0.19 -13.39 -1.28
N THR A 26 0.91 -14.00 -2.23
CA THR A 26 0.74 -15.40 -2.66
C THR A 26 2.06 -15.97 -3.24
N GLU A 27 2.23 -17.30 -3.15
CA GLU A 27 3.39 -18.09 -3.58
C GLU A 27 3.35 -18.49 -5.05
N VAL A 28 4.32 -18.04 -5.87
CA VAL A 28 4.64 -18.63 -7.19
C VAL A 28 6.14 -18.44 -7.50
N PRO A 29 6.86 -19.44 -8.04
CA PRO A 29 8.29 -19.32 -8.38
C PRO A 29 8.52 -18.41 -9.61
N CYS A 30 9.53 -17.54 -9.53
CA CYS A 30 9.97 -16.67 -10.64
C CYS A 30 11.24 -17.25 -11.30
N VAL A 31 11.38 -17.08 -12.63
CA VAL A 31 12.47 -17.64 -13.42
C VAL A 31 13.64 -16.64 -13.59
N SER A 32 14.74 -16.94 -12.91
CA SER A 32 16.19 -16.82 -13.25
C SER A 32 16.66 -15.92 -14.42
N LEU A 33 17.46 -14.86 -14.15
CA LEU A 33 18.31 -14.11 -15.09
C LEU A 33 19.54 -13.39 -14.41
N ASN A 34 20.59 -13.04 -15.17
CA ASN A 34 21.92 -12.50 -14.75
C ASN A 34 22.15 -11.00 -15.10
N GLY A 35 23.12 -10.32 -14.44
CA GLY A 35 24.05 -9.32 -15.04
C GLY A 35 24.04 -7.83 -14.59
N ALA A 36 25.07 -7.44 -13.80
CA ALA A 36 25.89 -6.20 -13.64
C ALA A 36 25.35 -4.76 -13.43
N SER A 37 26.10 -4.02 -12.60
CA SER A 37 25.94 -2.69 -11.94
C SER A 37 26.63 -1.52 -12.68
N LEU A 38 26.25 -0.25 -12.41
CA LEU A 38 27.13 0.96 -12.50
C LEU A 38 26.52 2.27 -11.89
N ASN A 39 27.40 3.11 -11.34
CA ASN A 39 27.20 4.34 -10.53
C ASN A 39 27.07 5.67 -11.32
N GLY A 40 26.62 6.73 -10.62
CA GLY A 40 27.02 8.13 -10.90
C GLY A 40 26.13 9.22 -10.29
N ALA A 41 26.68 10.06 -9.38
CA ALA A 41 26.61 11.54 -9.39
C ALA A 41 27.17 12.18 -8.09
N SER A 42 28.17 13.06 -8.29
CA SER A 42 28.88 13.93 -7.32
C SER A 42 28.04 15.14 -6.90
N LEU A 43 28.35 15.76 -5.74
CA LEU A 43 28.26 17.22 -5.52
C LEU A 43 29.12 17.69 -4.32
N ASN A 44 29.87 18.78 -4.56
CA ASN A 44 30.88 19.41 -3.71
C ASN A 44 30.30 20.26 -2.55
N GLY A 45 31.09 20.37 -1.46
CA GLY A 45 31.24 21.64 -0.73
C GLY A 45 31.26 21.56 0.80
N ALA A 46 32.45 21.43 1.41
CA ALA A 46 32.92 22.27 2.53
C ALA A 46 34.34 21.82 2.95
N SER A 47 35.26 22.77 2.89
CA SER A 47 36.70 22.63 3.10
C SER A 47 37.07 22.53 4.59
N LEU A 48 37.79 21.48 4.98
CA LEU A 48 38.71 21.48 6.11
C LEU A 48 40.03 20.83 5.67
N ASN A 49 41.13 21.54 5.91
CA ASN A 49 42.47 21.18 5.46
C ASN A 49 42.99 19.92 6.15
N GLY A 50 43.40 18.92 5.37
CA GLY A 50 44.31 17.86 5.80
C GLY A 50 43.93 16.45 5.33
N GLY A 51 44.34 16.09 4.11
CA GLY A 51 44.29 14.71 3.60
C GLY A 51 43.35 14.55 2.40
N SER A 52 43.91 14.63 1.20
CA SER A 52 43.23 14.27 -0.06
C SER A 52 42.91 12.77 -0.05
N LEU A 53 41.64 12.42 0.15
CA LEU A 53 41.08 11.08 -0.06
C LEU A 53 40.18 11.10 -1.32
N ASP A 54 40.76 11.42 -2.47
CA ASP A 54 40.16 11.13 -3.79
C ASP A 54 40.52 9.69 -4.18
N GLY A 55 40.15 8.75 -3.30
CA GLY A 55 40.31 7.32 -3.49
C GLY A 55 38.94 6.67 -3.63
N GLU A 56 38.77 5.92 -4.70
CA GLU A 56 37.60 5.14 -5.09
C GLU A 56 37.27 3.99 -4.10
N ASP A 57 37.10 4.28 -2.81
CA ASP A 57 36.68 3.28 -1.82
C ASP A 57 35.16 3.01 -1.88
N SER A 58 34.60 2.91 -3.09
CA SER A 58 33.37 2.16 -3.25
C SER A 58 33.72 0.69 -3.05
N CYS A 59 33.28 0.10 -1.94
CA CYS A 59 33.50 -1.29 -1.53
C CYS A 59 33.74 -2.24 -2.73
N LEU A 60 35.00 -2.61 -2.93
CA LEU A 60 35.48 -3.48 -4.02
C LEU A 60 34.89 -4.90 -3.99
N VAL A 61 34.11 -5.25 -2.97
CA VAL A 61 33.40 -6.53 -2.94
C VAL A 61 32.46 -6.58 -4.13
N GLN A 62 32.63 -7.57 -4.98
CA GLN A 62 31.60 -7.89 -5.96
C GLN A 62 30.41 -8.55 -5.24
N PRO A 63 29.15 -8.19 -5.56
CA PRO A 63 28.00 -8.94 -5.08
C PRO A 63 28.18 -10.42 -5.41
N MET A 64 27.67 -11.30 -4.55
CA MET A 64 27.62 -12.74 -4.82
C MET A 64 27.00 -12.96 -6.21
N PRO A 65 27.44 -13.99 -6.95
CA PRO A 65 26.88 -14.27 -8.26
C PRO A 65 25.35 -14.32 -8.20
N ARG A 66 24.70 -13.53 -9.05
CA ARG A 66 23.24 -13.42 -9.17
C ARG A 66 22.52 -12.78 -7.96
N HIS A 67 23.24 -12.01 -7.16
CA HIS A 67 22.69 -11.21 -6.07
C HIS A 67 22.91 -9.71 -6.30
N CYS A 68 22.14 -8.88 -5.60
CA CYS A 68 22.33 -7.44 -5.50
C CYS A 68 22.43 -7.00 -4.04
N ARG A 69 23.07 -5.86 -3.80
CA ARG A 69 23.08 -5.19 -2.50
C ARG A 69 21.89 -4.26 -2.36
N LEU A 70 21.53 -3.97 -1.12
CA LEU A 70 20.59 -2.92 -0.81
C LEU A 70 21.31 -1.57 -0.81
N GLU A 71 21.08 -0.79 -1.87
CA GLU A 71 21.58 0.59 -1.95
C GLU A 71 20.49 1.58 -1.52
N LEU A 72 20.63 2.12 -0.32
CA LEU A 72 19.77 3.18 0.20
C LEU A 72 20.42 4.53 -0.11
N GLY A 73 19.89 5.22 -1.11
CA GLY A 73 20.33 6.59 -1.42
C GLY A 73 20.03 7.55 -0.26
N PRO A 74 20.73 8.69 -0.15
CA PRO A 74 20.67 9.63 0.98
C PRO A 74 19.30 10.29 1.24
N LYS A 75 18.34 10.09 0.34
CA LYS A 75 16.96 10.60 0.44
C LYS A 75 15.90 9.50 0.49
N ARG A 76 16.32 8.24 0.60
CA ARG A 76 15.41 7.08 0.54
C ARG A 76 15.22 6.53 1.94
N SER A 77 13.97 6.41 2.37
CA SER A 77 13.60 5.67 3.57
C SER A 77 13.20 4.25 3.21
N VAL A 78 13.44 3.34 4.15
CA VAL A 78 12.91 1.97 4.14
C VAL A 78 11.70 1.96 5.06
N SER A 79 10.62 1.28 4.66
CA SER A 79 9.50 1.11 5.58
C SER A 79 9.94 0.28 6.79
N LEU A 80 9.44 0.60 7.98
CA LEU A 80 9.75 -0.17 9.20
C LEU A 80 9.52 -1.68 8.98
N ARG A 81 8.45 -2.04 8.27
CA ARG A 81 8.14 -3.44 7.94
C ARG A 81 9.21 -4.10 7.06
N LEU A 82 9.69 -3.43 6.01
CA LEU A 82 10.77 -3.97 5.17
C LEU A 82 12.07 -4.12 5.97
N PHE A 83 12.41 -3.11 6.77
CA PHE A 83 13.56 -3.17 7.67
C PHE A 83 13.46 -4.37 8.64
N LEU A 84 12.35 -4.52 9.35
CA LEU A 84 12.13 -5.62 10.29
C LEU A 84 12.24 -6.98 9.61
N SER A 85 11.77 -7.08 8.36
CA SER A 85 11.86 -8.33 7.58
C SER A 85 13.29 -8.68 7.22
N VAL A 86 14.07 -7.70 6.77
CA VAL A 86 15.49 -7.88 6.46
C VAL A 86 16.26 -8.23 7.73
N ALA A 87 16.00 -7.51 8.83
CA ALA A 87 16.65 -7.74 10.12
C ALA A 87 16.36 -9.15 10.66
N LEU A 88 15.09 -9.59 10.67
CA LEU A 88 14.71 -10.93 11.10
C LEU A 88 15.38 -12.01 10.27
N GLN A 89 15.38 -11.88 8.94
CA GLN A 89 16.05 -12.85 8.07
C GLN A 89 17.57 -12.85 8.25
N CYS A 90 18.20 -11.71 8.57
CA CYS A 90 19.61 -11.70 8.96
C CYS A 90 19.84 -12.52 10.22
N LEU A 91 19.01 -12.34 11.26
CA LEU A 91 19.15 -13.05 12.51
C LEU A 91 18.88 -14.54 12.38
N ASP A 92 17.85 -14.95 11.62
CA ASP A 92 17.63 -16.35 11.28
C ASP A 92 18.90 -16.99 10.70
N ARG A 93 19.56 -16.28 9.79
CA ARG A 93 20.79 -16.76 9.14
C ARG A 93 21.98 -16.85 10.09
N LEU A 94 22.03 -16.02 11.15
CA LEU A 94 23.07 -16.07 12.18
C LEU A 94 22.77 -17.15 13.23
N LEU A 95 21.49 -17.42 13.53
CA LEU A 95 21.06 -18.47 14.44
C LEU A 95 21.14 -19.88 13.80
N GLU A 96 20.99 -19.97 12.48
CA GLU A 96 21.15 -21.21 11.71
C GLU A 96 22.61 -21.70 11.63
N ASP A 97 23.59 -20.81 11.79
CA ASP A 97 25.00 -21.06 11.51
C ASP A 97 25.91 -20.27 12.43
N ASP A 98 26.47 -20.96 13.43
CA ASP A 98 27.25 -20.31 14.49
C ASP A 98 28.57 -19.69 14.00
N GLU A 99 29.05 -20.13 12.84
CA GLU A 99 30.27 -19.62 12.21
C GLU A 99 30.02 -18.35 11.39
N ARG A 100 28.76 -17.95 11.22
CA ARG A 100 28.38 -16.82 10.37
C ARG A 100 28.41 -15.51 11.12
N TRP A 101 28.95 -14.48 10.48
CA TRP A 101 29.04 -13.14 11.04
C TRP A 101 28.35 -12.09 10.17
N LEU A 102 27.73 -11.11 10.82
CA LEU A 102 27.19 -9.92 10.18
C LEU A 102 27.94 -8.70 10.71
N VAL A 103 29.00 -8.30 10.00
CA VAL A 103 29.92 -7.19 10.31
C VAL A 103 29.74 -5.97 9.40
N SER A 104 29.01 -6.09 8.28
CA SER A 104 28.72 -4.96 7.38
C SER A 104 27.33 -5.08 6.73
N VAL A 105 26.69 -3.94 6.46
CA VAL A 105 25.43 -3.86 5.68
C VAL A 105 25.63 -4.43 4.27
N ASP A 106 26.83 -4.32 3.69
CA ASP A 106 27.15 -4.82 2.35
C ASP A 106 27.18 -6.35 2.23
N GLN A 107 27.21 -7.05 3.37
CA GLN A 107 26.99 -8.50 3.41
C GLN A 107 25.55 -8.88 3.13
N ILE A 108 24.59 -7.97 3.38
CA ILE A 108 23.16 -8.20 3.17
C ILE A 108 22.88 -8.10 1.67
N GLN A 109 22.66 -9.25 1.05
CA GLN A 109 22.45 -9.37 -0.38
C GLN A 109 21.17 -10.12 -0.69
N PHE A 110 20.67 -9.91 -1.90
CA PHE A 110 19.35 -10.37 -2.30
C PHE A 110 19.42 -11.02 -3.68
N PRO A 111 18.82 -12.20 -3.87
CA PRO A 111 18.80 -12.84 -5.18
C PRO A 111 18.09 -11.97 -6.23
N LEU A 112 18.74 -11.72 -7.36
CA LEU A 112 18.22 -10.86 -8.45
C LEU A 112 16.89 -11.35 -9.06
N ASN A 113 16.52 -12.60 -8.81
CA ASN A 113 15.38 -13.27 -9.44
C ASN A 113 14.26 -13.63 -8.46
N MET A 114 14.30 -13.04 -7.27
CA MET A 114 13.25 -13.23 -6.27
C MET A 114 12.42 -11.95 -6.15
N SER A 115 11.11 -12.08 -6.32
CA SER A 115 10.15 -11.03 -6.01
C SER A 115 10.00 -10.81 -4.50
N ARG A 116 10.37 -11.82 -3.72
CA ARG A 116 10.39 -11.81 -2.26
C ARG A 116 11.67 -11.20 -1.73
N VAL A 117 11.54 -10.52 -0.59
CA VAL A 117 12.65 -10.13 0.26
C VAL A 117 13.23 -11.44 0.81
N TRP A 118 14.37 -11.85 0.26
CA TRP A 118 15.09 -13.04 0.69
C TRP A 118 16.54 -12.67 0.92
N VAL A 119 16.94 -12.61 2.19
CA VAL A 119 18.27 -12.19 2.60
C VAL A 119 19.26 -13.36 2.48
N ARG A 120 20.41 -13.05 1.90
CA ARG A 120 21.63 -13.84 1.99
C ARG A 120 22.72 -12.98 2.61
N ILE A 121 23.44 -13.54 3.57
CA ILE A 121 24.63 -12.92 4.16
C ILE A 121 25.84 -13.44 3.39
N ALA A 122 26.62 -12.55 2.78
CA ALA A 122 27.87 -12.93 2.14
C ALA A 122 28.93 -13.23 3.20
N ASP A 123 29.48 -14.45 3.16
CA ASP A 123 30.45 -14.96 4.15
C ASP A 123 31.84 -15.19 3.53
N ASP A 124 32.33 -14.19 2.80
CA ASP A 124 33.69 -14.22 2.28
C ASP A 124 34.68 -13.84 3.39
N HIS A 125 35.19 -14.85 4.09
CA HIS A 125 36.18 -14.70 5.18
C HIS A 125 37.42 -13.92 4.76
N GLY A 126 37.78 -13.92 3.47
CA GLY A 126 38.95 -13.17 2.97
C GLY A 126 38.70 -11.66 2.93
N TYR A 127 37.43 -11.25 2.86
CA TYR A 127 37.05 -9.84 2.75
C TYR A 127 36.54 -9.26 4.07
N TRP A 128 35.67 -9.99 4.76
CA TRP A 128 35.04 -9.52 5.98
C TRP A 128 35.95 -9.84 7.17
N LYS A 129 36.72 -8.84 7.63
CA LYS A 129 37.54 -8.98 8.83
C LYS A 129 36.67 -9.29 10.03
N ARG A 130 36.77 -10.52 10.53
CA ARG A 130 36.19 -10.93 11.80
C ARG A 130 37.01 -10.32 12.95
N PRO A 131 36.40 -9.99 14.08
CA PRO A 131 37.14 -9.72 15.30
C PRO A 131 38.08 -10.89 15.63
N GLU A 132 39.24 -10.60 16.22
CA GLU A 132 40.18 -11.64 16.66
C GLU A 132 39.63 -12.48 17.82
N GLU A 133 38.75 -11.87 18.62
CA GLU A 133 38.02 -12.52 19.70
C GLU A 133 36.77 -13.20 19.11
N GLU A 134 36.80 -14.54 19.12
CA GLU A 134 35.68 -15.38 18.71
C GLU A 134 34.77 -15.62 19.92
N GLY A 135 33.55 -15.10 19.85
CA GLY A 135 32.54 -15.29 20.88
C GLY A 135 31.16 -14.84 20.43
N GLU A 136 30.14 -15.37 21.10
CA GLU A 136 28.74 -15.02 20.84
C GLU A 136 28.46 -13.55 21.13
N GLU A 137 29.17 -12.98 22.12
CA GLU A 137 29.04 -11.57 22.51
C GLU A 137 29.54 -10.63 21.41
N GLU A 138 30.71 -10.91 20.83
CA GLU A 138 31.28 -10.15 19.73
C GLU A 138 30.42 -10.28 18.46
N ARG A 139 29.88 -11.49 18.21
CA ARG A 139 28.93 -11.75 17.11
C ARG A 139 27.65 -10.93 17.26
N LEU A 140 27.12 -10.84 18.48
CA LEU A 140 25.96 -10.01 18.82
C LEU A 140 26.28 -8.53 18.63
N ILE A 141 27.42 -8.04 19.11
CA ILE A 141 27.85 -6.65 18.98
C ILE A 141 27.96 -6.26 17.50
N ALA A 142 28.57 -7.11 16.67
CA ALA A 142 28.68 -6.90 15.23
C ALA A 142 27.30 -6.83 14.56
N ALA A 143 26.43 -7.82 14.82
CA ALA A 143 25.09 -7.87 14.25
C ALA A 143 24.25 -6.64 14.63
N LYS A 144 24.31 -6.20 15.89
CA LYS A 144 23.65 -4.97 16.36
C LYS A 144 24.15 -3.75 15.60
N ALA A 145 25.46 -3.60 15.45
CA ALA A 145 26.05 -2.46 14.76
C ALA A 145 25.53 -2.36 13.32
N VAL A 146 25.51 -3.49 12.59
CA VAL A 146 24.99 -3.54 11.21
C VAL A 146 23.49 -3.24 11.14
N LEU A 147 22.68 -3.81 12.04
CA LEU A 147 21.24 -3.57 12.04
C LEU A 147 20.90 -2.11 12.44
N LEU A 148 21.68 -1.51 13.34
CA LEU A 148 21.57 -0.09 13.69
C LEU A 148 21.95 0.80 12.51
N GLU A 149 23.03 0.49 11.80
CA GLU A 149 23.45 1.20 10.59
C GLU A 149 22.36 1.11 9.51
N LEU A 150 21.84 -0.10 9.24
CA LEU A 150 20.75 -0.32 8.30
C LEU A 150 19.49 0.48 8.67
N ALA A 151 19.14 0.53 9.97
CA ALA A 151 18.02 1.32 10.47
C ALA A 151 18.23 2.82 10.22
N GLN A 152 19.45 3.33 10.45
CA GLN A 152 19.81 4.73 10.20
C GLN A 152 19.78 5.07 8.71
N MET A 153 20.39 4.23 7.86
CA MET A 153 20.36 4.38 6.40
C MET A 153 18.93 4.36 5.85
N GLY A 154 18.07 3.52 6.43
CA GLY A 154 16.64 3.45 6.08
C GLY A 154 15.78 4.58 6.64
N GLY A 155 16.35 5.52 7.42
CA GLY A 155 15.57 6.55 8.10
C GLY A 155 14.54 5.99 9.09
N VAL A 156 14.74 4.76 9.56
CA VAL A 156 13.86 4.04 10.51
C VAL A 156 13.93 4.68 11.91
N ASN A 157 14.75 5.71 12.10
CA ASN A 157 14.84 6.56 13.29
C ASN A 157 14.19 7.95 13.13
N GLN A 158 13.81 8.35 11.92
CA GLN A 158 13.26 9.70 11.62
C GLN A 158 11.74 9.73 11.46
N THR A 159 11.08 8.57 11.51
CA THR A 159 9.64 8.41 11.24
C THR A 159 8.75 8.67 12.48
N GLY A 160 8.91 9.81 13.14
CA GLY A 160 8.11 10.21 14.32
C GLY A 160 6.60 10.42 14.07
N GLY A 161 6.04 9.94 12.95
CA GLY A 161 4.65 10.13 12.57
C GLY A 161 4.00 8.94 11.85
N PHE A 162 4.64 7.76 11.81
CA PHE A 162 4.22 6.68 10.91
C PHE A 162 3.71 5.47 11.67
N GLY A 163 2.41 5.46 11.99
CA GLY A 163 1.63 4.23 12.20
C GLY A 163 2.04 3.31 13.35
N ALA A 164 3.13 3.60 14.05
CA ALA A 164 3.51 2.94 15.28
C ALA A 164 2.36 3.11 16.29
N ALA A 165 2.06 2.06 17.05
CA ALA A 165 1.10 2.17 18.15
C ALA A 165 1.50 3.40 19.00
N PRO A 166 0.54 4.16 19.57
CA PRO A 166 0.83 5.39 20.34
C PRO A 166 1.87 5.21 21.46
N ASP A 167 2.07 3.97 21.90
CA ASP A 167 2.95 3.56 23.00
C ASP A 167 4.33 3.08 22.49
N TYR A 168 4.46 2.85 21.18
CA TYR A 168 5.70 2.47 20.50
C TYR A 168 6.48 3.73 20.14
N GLN A 169 7.18 4.29 21.12
CA GLN A 169 8.09 5.41 20.86
C GLN A 169 9.37 4.89 20.22
N GLN A 170 9.70 5.43 19.05
CA GLN A 170 10.80 5.03 18.18
C GLN A 170 12.19 5.16 18.83
N GLU A 171 12.36 6.11 19.75
CA GLU A 171 13.58 6.21 20.59
C GLU A 171 13.80 4.93 21.42
N ASN A 172 12.71 4.27 21.83
CA ASN A 172 12.78 2.99 22.52
C ASN A 172 13.26 1.87 21.60
N PHE A 173 13.01 1.92 20.29
CA PHE A 173 13.41 0.83 19.39
C PHE A 173 14.93 0.75 19.21
N THR A 174 15.58 1.87 18.88
CA THR A 174 17.03 1.89 18.74
C THR A 174 17.75 1.65 20.06
N GLN A 175 17.18 2.13 21.17
CA GLN A 175 17.73 1.87 22.50
C GLN A 175 17.56 0.40 22.88
N TRP A 176 16.39 -0.17 22.66
CA TRP A 176 16.14 -1.60 22.87
C TRP A 176 17.07 -2.49 22.03
N LEU A 177 17.33 -2.14 20.77
CA LEU A 177 18.26 -2.89 19.92
C LEU A 177 19.70 -2.86 20.48
N LYS A 178 20.12 -1.73 21.08
CA LYS A 178 21.40 -1.63 21.80
C LYS A 178 21.43 -2.48 23.05
N ASP A 179 20.33 -2.52 23.79
CA ASP A 179 20.22 -3.18 25.10
C ASP A 179 20.01 -4.70 25.03
N ALA A 180 19.73 -5.27 23.85
CA ALA A 180 19.51 -6.71 23.70
C ALA A 180 20.74 -7.53 24.12
N SER A 181 20.65 -8.42 25.10
CA SER A 181 21.83 -9.13 25.65
C SER A 181 22.25 -10.40 24.90
N ALA A 182 21.41 -10.92 24.00
CA ALA A 182 21.64 -12.16 23.25
C ALA A 182 20.99 -12.08 21.87
N LEU A 183 21.45 -12.90 20.91
CA LEU A 183 20.87 -12.96 19.56
C LEU A 183 19.40 -13.41 19.58
N ASP A 184 19.07 -14.42 20.41
CA ASP A 184 17.69 -14.90 20.58
C ASP A 184 16.76 -13.82 21.14
N ASN A 185 17.23 -13.05 22.12
CA ASN A 185 16.47 -11.94 22.70
C ASN A 185 16.20 -10.83 21.68
N MET A 186 17.21 -10.54 20.84
CA MET A 186 17.08 -9.59 19.74
C MET A 186 16.12 -10.11 18.65
N HIS A 187 16.19 -11.40 18.30
CA HIS A 187 15.26 -12.01 17.36
C HIS A 187 13.81 -11.95 17.87
N ALA A 188 13.57 -12.38 19.11
CA ALA A 188 12.24 -12.38 19.72
C ALA A 188 11.61 -10.98 19.78
N GLY A 189 12.38 -9.94 20.14
CA GLY A 189 11.83 -8.59 20.19
C GLY A 189 11.61 -7.95 18.82
N LEU A 190 12.44 -8.25 17.81
CA LEU A 190 12.17 -7.83 16.43
C LEU A 190 10.93 -8.54 15.87
N LEU A 191 10.74 -9.81 16.21
CA LEU A 191 9.58 -10.60 15.79
C LEU A 191 8.30 -10.02 16.41
N ARG A 192 8.35 -9.66 17.70
CA ARG A 192 7.28 -8.94 18.38
C ARG A 192 6.98 -7.60 17.71
N CYS A 193 8.00 -6.78 17.40
CA CYS A 193 7.81 -5.51 16.69
C CYS A 193 7.13 -5.73 15.32
N PHE A 194 7.58 -6.74 14.56
CA PHE A 194 7.00 -7.09 13.27
C PHE A 194 5.54 -7.52 13.40
N TRP A 195 5.23 -8.32 14.42
CA TRP A 195 3.88 -8.76 14.74
C TRP A 195 2.96 -7.60 15.12
N GLU A 196 3.43 -6.67 15.95
CA GLU A 196 2.69 -5.47 16.34
C GLU A 196 2.36 -4.60 15.11
N GLN A 197 3.27 -4.50 14.14
CA GLN A 197 3.02 -3.81 12.86
C GLN A 197 1.93 -4.47 12.01
N ILE A 198 1.85 -5.81 12.00
CA ILE A 198 0.80 -6.55 11.29
C ILE A 198 -0.54 -6.49 12.04
N SER A 199 -0.48 -6.57 13.37
CA SER A 199 -1.66 -6.68 14.24
C SER A 199 -2.37 -5.34 14.42
N ALA A 200 -1.63 -4.23 14.52
CA ALA A 200 -2.19 -2.89 14.60
C ALA A 200 -3.02 -2.53 13.36
N ALA A 201 -2.73 -3.14 12.20
CA ALA A 201 -3.53 -3.00 10.99
C ALA A 201 -4.84 -3.83 11.03
N ASN A 202 -4.95 -4.80 11.93
CA ASN A 202 -6.00 -5.82 11.85
C ASN A 202 -6.99 -5.84 13.03
N TYR A 203 -6.60 -5.53 14.28
CA TYR A 203 -7.55 -5.57 15.41
C TYR A 203 -7.13 -4.68 16.60
N ARG A 204 -7.99 -3.73 16.98
CA ARG A 204 -8.20 -3.33 18.39
C ARG A 204 -9.64 -3.73 18.74
N THR A 205 -9.81 -4.93 19.28
CA THR A 205 -11.02 -5.28 20.02
C THR A 205 -10.77 -4.91 21.47
N ASP A 206 -11.72 -4.22 22.09
CA ASP A 206 -11.62 -3.56 23.41
C ASP A 206 -11.47 -4.50 24.63
N ASP A 207 -11.02 -5.74 24.45
CA ASP A 207 -10.80 -6.67 25.56
C ASP A 207 -9.32 -7.00 25.72
N ASN A 208 -8.82 -6.82 26.96
CA ASN A 208 -7.46 -7.12 27.44
C ASN A 208 -7.01 -8.58 27.27
N SER A 209 -7.75 -9.40 26.52
CA SER A 209 -7.35 -10.75 26.12
C SER A 209 -6.46 -10.66 24.89
N PHE A 210 -5.20 -10.23 25.06
CA PHE A 210 -4.18 -10.63 24.09
C PHE A 210 -4.17 -12.16 24.06
N PRO A 211 -4.43 -12.80 22.91
CA PRO A 211 -4.31 -14.24 22.82
C PRO A 211 -2.90 -14.62 23.28
N LYS A 212 -2.83 -15.54 24.25
CA LYS A 212 -1.55 -16.05 24.76
C LYS A 212 -0.68 -16.47 23.57
N PHE A 213 0.59 -16.11 23.64
CA PHE A 213 1.62 -16.23 22.61
C PHE A 213 1.81 -17.68 22.07
N ASP A 214 1.18 -18.69 22.66
CA ASP A 214 1.44 -20.11 22.47
C ASP A 214 0.90 -20.76 21.18
N GLU A 215 0.23 -20.05 20.25
CA GLU A 215 -0.10 -20.58 18.90
C GLU A 215 0.89 -20.07 17.83
N GLU A 216 2.18 -20.29 18.13
CA GLU A 216 3.35 -19.55 17.68
C GLU A 216 3.98 -19.99 16.33
N ILE A 217 3.48 -21.02 15.63
CA ILE A 217 4.25 -21.62 14.52
C ILE A 217 3.83 -21.12 13.12
N CYS A 218 2.58 -20.71 12.92
CA CYS A 218 2.11 -20.34 11.57
C CYS A 218 2.50 -18.91 11.12
N CYS A 219 3.01 -18.06 12.02
CA CYS A 219 3.32 -16.66 11.69
C CYS A 219 4.82 -16.34 11.59
N ILE A 220 5.69 -17.24 12.03
CA ILE A 220 7.16 -17.10 11.91
C ILE A 220 7.58 -17.00 10.43
N SER A 221 6.84 -17.60 9.49
CA SER A 221 7.16 -17.47 8.06
C SER A 221 6.63 -16.19 7.39
N SER A 222 5.89 -15.34 8.10
CA SER A 222 5.20 -14.19 7.47
C SER A 222 6.16 -13.08 7.02
N TYR A 223 7.30 -12.87 7.70
CA TYR A 223 8.34 -11.95 7.24
C TYR A 223 9.16 -12.48 6.06
N ASN A 224 9.16 -13.81 5.84
CA ASN A 224 9.77 -14.45 4.66
C ASN A 224 8.90 -14.30 3.38
N ASN A 225 7.64 -13.89 3.55
CA ASN A 225 6.71 -13.67 2.45
C ASN A 225 6.59 -12.20 2.03
N GLN A 226 7.48 -11.33 2.53
CA GLN A 226 7.46 -9.91 2.15
C GLN A 226 8.02 -9.75 0.75
N HIS A 227 7.49 -8.78 0.00
CA HIS A 227 7.90 -8.51 -1.37
C HIS A 227 8.61 -7.15 -1.42
N TRP A 228 9.52 -6.99 -2.38
CA TRP A 228 10.17 -5.71 -2.60
C TRP A 228 9.16 -4.64 -3.02
N CYS A 229 8.96 -3.63 -2.19
CA CYS A 229 8.20 -2.44 -2.56
C CYS A 229 9.07 -1.48 -3.40
N GLY A 230 9.43 -1.92 -4.60
CA GLY A 230 10.07 -1.15 -5.67
C GLY A 230 9.50 -1.49 -7.05
N ILE A 231 8.33 -2.13 -7.06
CA ILE A 231 7.69 -2.79 -8.20
C ILE A 231 6.46 -1.96 -8.58
N CYS A 232 6.16 -1.85 -9.88
CA CYS A 232 5.02 -1.13 -10.43
C CYS A 232 3.77 -1.24 -9.53
N ARG A 233 3.13 -0.12 -9.20
CA ARG A 233 1.90 -0.04 -8.36
C ARG A 233 0.99 -1.27 -8.58
N PRO A 234 0.60 -2.04 -7.55
CA PRO A 234 -0.18 -3.27 -7.70
C PRO A 234 -1.51 -3.01 -8.41
N MET A 235 -1.92 -3.94 -9.27
CA MET A 235 -3.21 -3.87 -9.97
C MET A 235 -4.34 -4.33 -9.05
N LEU A 236 -5.30 -3.44 -8.77
CA LEU A 236 -6.54 -3.82 -8.09
C LEU A 236 -7.50 -4.42 -9.11
N GLU A 237 -7.57 -5.75 -9.11
CA GLU A 237 -8.47 -6.54 -9.95
C GLU A 237 -9.67 -7.11 -9.21
N ARG A 238 -10.69 -7.45 -10.01
CA ARG A 238 -12.00 -7.90 -9.55
C ARG A 238 -12.25 -9.37 -9.88
N TYR A 239 -11.24 -10.26 -9.87
CA TYR A 239 -11.49 -11.70 -10.05
C TYR A 239 -10.55 -12.60 -9.24
N PRO A 240 -11.01 -13.81 -8.89
CA PRO A 240 -10.30 -14.74 -8.04
C PRO A 240 -9.36 -15.60 -8.90
N TRP A 241 -8.09 -15.69 -8.49
CA TRP A 241 -7.16 -16.75 -8.88
C TRP A 241 -6.57 -16.74 -10.31
N PRO A 242 -5.40 -17.38 -10.48
CA PRO A 242 -4.09 -16.75 -10.55
C PRO A 242 -3.80 -16.34 -12.01
N SER A 243 -4.22 -15.16 -12.43
CA SER A 243 -3.84 -14.65 -13.75
C SER A 243 -3.44 -13.19 -13.62
N GLU A 244 -2.24 -12.90 -14.12
CA GLU A 244 -1.55 -11.60 -14.11
C GLU A 244 -0.70 -11.30 -12.85
N LEU A 245 0.43 -12.01 -12.83
CA LEU A 245 1.65 -11.62 -12.12
C LEU A 245 1.93 -10.12 -12.32
N VAL A 246 2.28 -9.43 -11.24
CA VAL A 246 2.88 -8.09 -11.32
C VAL A 246 4.25 -8.26 -11.99
N GLY A 247 4.30 -8.10 -13.31
CA GLY A 247 5.53 -8.17 -14.08
C GLY A 247 6.44 -7.00 -13.73
N VAL A 248 7.56 -7.30 -13.06
CA VAL A 248 8.71 -6.39 -12.97
C VAL A 248 9.36 -6.38 -14.35
N ALA A 249 9.13 -5.33 -15.14
CA ALA A 249 9.86 -5.17 -16.39
C ALA A 249 11.32 -4.80 -16.08
N ARG A 250 12.27 -5.61 -16.56
CA ARG A 250 13.70 -5.23 -16.63
C ARG A 250 13.82 -3.96 -17.47
N VAL A 251 14.54 -2.98 -16.96
CA VAL A 251 15.02 -1.84 -17.75
C VAL A 251 16.49 -2.12 -18.01
N SER A 252 16.84 -2.66 -19.19
CA SER A 252 18.22 -2.54 -19.68
C SER A 252 18.55 -1.04 -19.78
N PRO A 253 19.79 -0.60 -19.49
CA PRO A 253 20.18 0.79 -19.70
C PRO A 253 20.04 1.10 -21.20
N GLY A 254 18.91 1.73 -21.58
CA GLY A 254 18.54 2.04 -22.97
C GLY A 254 17.12 1.66 -23.40
N LEU A 255 16.39 0.81 -22.66
CA LEU A 255 15.02 0.41 -23.01
C LEU A 255 14.00 1.01 -22.05
N TYR A 256 13.24 1.99 -22.55
CA TYR A 256 12.04 2.62 -22.00
C TYR A 256 11.70 2.20 -20.55
N ARG A 257 12.02 3.06 -19.56
CA ARG A 257 11.29 3.01 -18.28
C ARG A 257 9.82 3.12 -18.65
N CYS A 258 9.02 2.15 -18.24
CA CYS A 258 7.58 2.38 -18.26
C CYS A 258 7.36 3.65 -17.44
N GLU A 259 6.87 4.73 -18.05
CA GLU A 259 6.53 5.98 -17.34
C GLU A 259 5.58 5.68 -16.15
N ARG A 260 4.87 4.54 -16.21
CA ARG A 260 3.98 4.03 -15.16
C ARG A 260 4.67 3.29 -14.02
N CYS A 261 5.95 2.94 -14.16
CA CYS A 261 6.82 2.30 -13.16
C CYS A 261 8.01 3.19 -12.78
N GLU A 262 8.01 4.46 -13.21
CA GLU A 262 8.94 5.43 -12.65
C GLU A 262 8.67 5.53 -11.15
N PRO A 263 9.68 5.29 -10.28
CA PRO A 263 9.53 5.44 -8.86
C PRO A 263 9.08 6.87 -8.59
N ARG A 264 7.79 7.07 -8.35
CA ARG A 264 7.34 8.34 -7.78
C ARG A 264 7.96 8.38 -6.39
N VAL A 265 8.54 9.51 -6.02
CA VAL A 265 8.88 9.77 -4.62
C VAL A 265 7.57 9.54 -3.87
N LEU A 266 7.45 8.38 -3.23
CA LEU A 266 6.34 8.03 -2.37
C LEU A 266 6.66 8.80 -1.10
N PRO A 267 6.15 10.03 -0.91
CA PRO A 267 6.57 10.79 0.26
C PRO A 267 6.09 10.05 1.51
N ASN A 268 4.98 9.31 1.40
CA ASN A 268 4.36 8.58 2.47
C ASN A 268 3.47 7.49 1.86
N LEU A 269 3.82 6.21 2.04
CA LEU A 269 2.82 5.13 2.02
C LEU A 269 2.02 5.26 3.32
N ALA A 270 1.22 6.32 3.42
CA ALA A 270 0.20 6.36 4.45
C ALA A 270 -0.71 5.15 4.20
N MET A 271 -0.96 4.37 5.25
CA MET A 271 -1.88 3.24 5.23
C MET A 271 -3.10 3.55 4.35
N PRO A 272 -3.53 2.66 3.43
CA PRO A 272 -4.79 2.79 2.74
C PRO A 272 -5.90 3.03 3.78
N GLY A 273 -6.41 4.26 3.84
CA GLY A 273 -7.27 4.71 4.94
C GLY A 273 -6.87 6.07 5.55
N SER A 274 -5.70 6.61 5.23
CA SER A 274 -5.37 8.00 5.54
C SER A 274 -6.21 8.92 4.65
N LEU A 275 -7.21 9.53 5.29
CA LEU A 275 -7.85 10.74 4.78
C LEU A 275 -6.78 11.83 4.59
N THR A 276 -6.98 12.71 3.61
CA THR A 276 -5.96 13.70 3.22
C THR A 276 -5.57 14.64 4.34
N SER A 277 -6.45 14.78 5.31
CA SER A 277 -6.35 15.75 6.37
C SER A 277 -5.62 15.27 7.64
N GLY A 278 -5.21 14.00 7.70
CA GLY A 278 -4.27 13.50 8.72
C GLY A 278 -4.75 13.59 10.19
N TRP A 279 -6.06 13.81 10.42
CA TRP A 279 -6.56 14.31 11.71
C TRP A 279 -6.56 13.35 12.90
N ALA A 280 -6.32 12.05 12.70
CA ALA A 280 -6.46 11.08 13.78
C ALA A 280 -5.25 10.16 13.86
N PRO A 281 -4.56 10.08 15.02
CA PRO A 281 -3.65 8.97 15.27
C PRO A 281 -4.39 7.63 15.09
N PRO A 282 -3.70 6.58 14.64
CA PRO A 282 -4.27 5.24 14.53
C PRO A 282 -5.00 4.86 15.83
N GLY A 283 -6.31 4.56 15.72
CA GLY A 283 -7.13 4.12 16.86
C GLY A 283 -7.94 5.20 17.59
N SER A 284 -7.78 6.50 17.29
CA SER A 284 -8.72 7.52 17.79
C SER A 284 -9.85 7.71 16.79
N TRP A 285 -11.01 7.09 17.02
CA TRP A 285 -12.21 7.42 16.26
C TRP A 285 -12.67 8.83 16.62
N VAL A 286 -12.89 9.65 15.61
CA VAL A 286 -13.41 11.00 15.78
C VAL A 286 -14.75 11.03 15.07
N ALA A 287 -15.84 11.18 15.83
CA ALA A 287 -17.13 11.56 15.26
C ALA A 287 -16.94 12.79 14.36
N ASP A 288 -17.64 12.87 13.23
CA ASP A 288 -17.50 13.93 12.24
C ASP A 288 -16.18 13.93 11.45
N ALA A 289 -15.46 12.80 11.39
CA ALA A 289 -14.24 12.68 10.57
C ALA A 289 -14.52 13.01 9.09
N TRP A 290 -15.62 12.52 8.52
CA TRP A 290 -15.99 12.78 7.13
C TRP A 290 -16.35 14.24 6.88
N ARG A 291 -16.99 14.91 7.85
CA ARG A 291 -17.33 16.33 7.75
C ARG A 291 -16.06 17.19 7.64
N LYS A 292 -15.09 16.93 8.51
CA LYS A 292 -13.77 17.61 8.49
C LYS A 292 -13.02 17.34 7.18
N GLU A 293 -13.04 16.11 6.69
CA GLU A 293 -12.42 15.76 5.41
C GLU A 293 -13.08 16.49 4.23
N ILE A 294 -14.42 16.61 4.24
CA ILE A 294 -15.14 17.37 3.23
C ILE A 294 -14.77 18.85 3.25
N GLU A 295 -14.64 19.46 4.43
CA GLU A 295 -14.24 20.86 4.56
C GLU A 295 -12.83 21.10 3.98
N PHE A 296 -11.91 20.17 4.23
CA PHE A 296 -10.58 20.19 3.63
C PHE A 296 -10.67 20.07 2.10
N ALA A 297 -11.38 19.06 1.61
CA ALA A 297 -11.57 18.81 0.19
C ALA A 297 -12.24 19.99 -0.54
N ALA A 298 -13.20 20.65 0.10
CA ALA A 298 -13.92 21.81 -0.44
C ALA A 298 -12.99 22.95 -0.83
N THR A 299 -11.87 23.12 -0.12
CA THR A 299 -10.85 24.12 -0.47
C THR A 299 -10.16 23.79 -1.79
N GLY A 300 -9.80 22.52 -2.02
CA GLY A 300 -9.26 22.04 -3.29
C GLY A 300 -10.26 22.16 -4.44
N VAL A 301 -11.53 21.82 -4.21
CA VAL A 301 -12.60 21.97 -5.22
C VAL A 301 -12.82 23.45 -5.59
N ARG A 302 -12.80 24.35 -4.61
CA ARG A 302 -12.92 25.80 -4.85
C ARG A 302 -11.76 26.34 -5.70
N GLN A 303 -10.53 25.95 -5.37
CA GLN A 303 -9.35 26.34 -6.14
C GLN A 303 -9.42 25.83 -7.58
N GLN A 304 -9.86 24.57 -7.77
CA GLN A 304 -10.05 24.01 -9.10
C GLN A 304 -11.13 24.75 -9.90
N ALA A 305 -12.24 25.13 -9.26
CA ALA A 305 -13.31 25.87 -9.90
C ALA A 305 -12.83 27.23 -10.43
N MET A 306 -12.06 27.95 -9.61
CA MET A 306 -11.42 29.22 -10.01
C MET A 306 -10.46 29.03 -11.18
N HIS A 307 -9.56 28.04 -11.10
CA HIS A 307 -8.59 27.77 -12.17
C HIS A 307 -9.26 27.35 -13.49
N ALA A 308 -10.35 26.58 -13.42
CA ALA A 308 -11.04 26.08 -14.60
C ALA A 308 -12.13 27.02 -15.14
N ALA A 309 -12.32 28.19 -14.49
CA ALA A 309 -13.37 29.17 -14.76
C ALA A 309 -14.78 28.55 -14.83
N VAL A 310 -15.09 27.67 -13.87
CA VAL A 310 -16.40 27.01 -13.74
C VAL A 310 -17.08 27.41 -12.44
N GLY A 311 -18.40 27.23 -12.37
CA GLY A 311 -19.16 27.47 -11.16
C GLY A 311 -18.94 26.40 -10.09
N LEU A 312 -19.39 26.71 -8.88
CA LEU A 312 -19.49 25.77 -7.76
C LEU A 312 -20.97 25.49 -7.46
N ALA A 313 -21.26 24.28 -6.99
CA ALA A 313 -22.57 23.89 -6.50
C ALA A 313 -22.44 22.88 -5.36
N LYS A 314 -23.46 22.81 -4.51
CA LYS A 314 -23.60 21.77 -3.49
C LYS A 314 -24.52 20.66 -4.03
N LEU A 315 -24.00 19.45 -4.12
CA LEU A 315 -24.81 18.25 -4.34
C LEU A 315 -25.64 17.97 -3.08
N PRO A 316 -26.92 17.56 -3.23
CA PRO A 316 -27.66 17.01 -2.10
C PRO A 316 -26.91 15.81 -1.53
N TRP A 317 -26.78 15.73 -0.20
CA TRP A 317 -26.11 14.61 0.48
C TRP A 317 -26.64 13.24 0.07
N ALA A 318 -27.95 13.12 -0.14
CA ALA A 318 -28.57 11.91 -0.65
C ALA A 318 -28.08 11.48 -2.04
N ALA A 319 -27.32 12.31 -2.76
CA ALA A 319 -26.74 12.00 -4.06
C ALA A 319 -25.21 11.84 -4.06
N THR A 320 -24.52 12.18 -2.97
CA THR A 320 -23.04 12.07 -2.91
C THR A 320 -22.57 10.63 -2.81
N TRP A 321 -23.45 9.73 -2.38
CA TRP A 321 -23.12 8.31 -2.21
C TRP A 321 -24.36 7.42 -2.29
N ASN A 322 -24.19 6.22 -2.85
CA ASN A 322 -25.25 5.22 -2.97
C ASN A 322 -24.85 3.93 -2.25
N ALA A 323 -24.91 3.96 -0.92
CA ALA A 323 -24.70 2.78 -0.11
C ALA A 323 -25.65 1.65 -0.55
N THR A 324 -25.13 0.43 -0.71
CA THR A 324 -25.94 -0.74 -1.08
C THR A 324 -27.11 -1.04 -0.14
N THR A 325 -27.13 -0.49 1.08
CA THR A 325 -28.03 -0.91 2.15
C THR A 325 -29.12 0.09 2.53
N GLY A 326 -29.21 1.29 1.93
CA GLY A 326 -30.13 2.33 2.42
C GLY A 326 -30.84 3.14 1.34
N HIS A 327 -32.16 3.30 1.47
CA HIS A 327 -32.94 4.26 0.71
C HIS A 327 -32.85 5.65 1.37
N TRP A 328 -31.72 6.34 1.20
CA TRP A 328 -31.51 7.71 1.72
C TRP A 328 -32.26 8.80 0.93
N ARG A 329 -33.16 8.43 0.02
CA ARG A 329 -33.58 9.31 -1.08
C ARG A 329 -34.44 10.50 -0.66
N ASP A 330 -35.04 10.47 0.53
CA ASP A 330 -36.02 11.48 0.94
C ASP A 330 -36.03 11.71 2.47
N THR A 331 -34.95 11.39 3.18
CA THR A 331 -34.91 11.63 4.62
C THR A 331 -34.41 13.04 4.91
N PRO A 332 -35.05 13.80 5.84
CA PRO A 332 -34.66 15.17 6.17
C PRO A 332 -33.25 15.28 6.79
N ASP A 333 -32.70 14.16 7.24
CA ASP A 333 -31.40 13.99 7.90
C ASP A 333 -30.37 13.26 7.02
N ALA A 334 -30.51 13.34 5.69
CA ALA A 334 -29.64 12.64 4.75
C ALA A 334 -28.14 12.95 4.97
N GLU A 335 -27.81 14.18 5.37
CA GLU A 335 -26.45 14.58 5.75
C GLU A 335 -25.91 13.74 6.91
N THR A 336 -26.55 13.78 8.07
CA THR A 336 -26.15 13.04 9.27
C THR A 336 -26.03 11.55 9.00
N ARG A 337 -26.96 10.99 8.23
CA ARG A 337 -26.93 9.56 7.85
C ARG A 337 -25.74 9.21 6.96
N VAL A 338 -25.43 10.04 5.97
CA VAL A 338 -24.27 9.83 5.10
C VAL A 338 -22.98 9.99 5.90
N CYS A 339 -22.85 11.04 6.71
CA CYS A 339 -21.68 11.26 7.57
C CYS A 339 -21.44 10.07 8.50
N ASN A 340 -22.45 9.65 9.27
CA ASN A 340 -22.30 8.52 10.21
C ASN A 340 -21.91 7.23 9.49
N ALA A 341 -22.50 6.96 8.32
CA ALA A 341 -22.20 5.75 7.57
C ALA A 341 -20.83 5.78 6.88
N VAL A 342 -20.31 6.96 6.54
CA VAL A 342 -18.95 7.13 6.01
C VAL A 342 -17.93 7.13 7.14
N ASP A 343 -18.21 7.76 8.28
CA ASP A 343 -17.37 7.69 9.49
C ASP A 343 -17.16 6.26 9.95
N GLU A 344 -18.19 5.43 9.90
CA GLU A 344 -18.08 4.00 10.18
C GLU A 344 -17.16 3.28 9.17
N ARG A 345 -17.17 3.69 7.90
CA ARG A 345 -16.29 3.11 6.88
C ARG A 345 -14.85 3.61 7.01
N ILE A 346 -14.66 4.86 7.42
CA ILE A 346 -13.36 5.44 7.77
C ILE A 346 -12.78 4.66 8.95
N ARG A 347 -13.60 4.41 9.99
CA ARG A 347 -13.26 3.58 11.15
C ARG A 347 -12.81 2.18 10.74
N LEU A 348 -13.44 1.60 9.72
CA LEU A 348 -13.08 0.30 9.16
C LEU A 348 -11.96 0.36 8.09
N HIS A 349 -11.31 1.51 7.89
CA HIS A 349 -10.28 1.73 6.85
C HIS A 349 -10.73 1.35 5.43
N THR A 350 -12.02 1.50 5.15
CA THR A 350 -12.62 1.17 3.84
C THR A 350 -12.89 2.39 2.97
N VAL A 351 -12.42 3.58 3.36
CA VAL A 351 -12.52 4.83 2.58
C VAL A 351 -11.13 5.36 2.25
N VAL A 352 -10.91 5.73 0.99
CA VAL A 352 -9.64 6.30 0.54
C VAL A 352 -9.89 7.36 -0.53
N SER A 353 -9.12 8.45 -0.52
CA SER A 353 -9.14 9.42 -1.63
C SER A 353 -8.76 8.73 -2.93
N LEU A 354 -9.47 9.01 -4.04
CA LEU A 354 -9.11 8.45 -5.34
C LEU A 354 -7.68 8.83 -5.74
N ARG A 355 -7.20 10.03 -5.35
CA ARG A 355 -5.82 10.46 -5.57
C ARG A 355 -4.83 9.50 -4.90
N ASN A 356 -5.05 9.20 -3.62
CA ASN A 356 -4.18 8.33 -2.82
C ASN A 356 -4.27 6.88 -3.30
N LEU A 357 -5.47 6.42 -3.68
CA LEU A 357 -5.65 5.10 -4.27
C LEU A 357 -4.81 4.96 -5.53
N LEU A 358 -4.89 5.92 -6.45
CA LEU A 358 -4.11 5.92 -7.68
C LEU A 358 -2.61 6.13 -7.42
N ALA A 359 -2.21 6.91 -6.42
CA ALA A 359 -0.79 7.07 -6.08
C ALA A 359 -0.14 5.72 -5.72
N ASN A 360 -0.91 4.83 -5.08
CA ASN A 360 -0.42 3.57 -4.55
C ASN A 360 -0.78 2.34 -5.39
N HIS A 361 -1.82 2.41 -6.23
CA HIS A 361 -2.37 1.26 -6.95
C HIS A 361 -2.66 1.59 -8.43
N ARG A 362 -2.66 0.55 -9.26
CA ARG A 362 -3.24 0.56 -10.61
C ARG A 362 -4.68 0.07 -10.53
N LEU A 363 -5.53 0.61 -11.38
CA LEU A 363 -6.91 0.18 -11.49
C LEU A 363 -7.16 -0.35 -12.89
N THR A 364 -7.87 -1.46 -13.01
CA THR A 364 -8.27 -1.95 -14.33
C THR A 364 -9.26 -1.03 -15.00
N ARG A 365 -9.31 -1.09 -16.34
CA ARG A 365 -10.26 -0.32 -17.12
C ARG A 365 -11.73 -0.56 -16.70
N PRO A 366 -12.21 -1.82 -16.49
CA PRO A 366 -13.57 -2.05 -15.99
C PRO A 366 -13.85 -1.40 -14.64
N LEU A 367 -12.84 -1.30 -13.76
CA LEU A 367 -12.97 -0.65 -12.46
C LEU A 367 -13.11 0.86 -12.61
N VAL A 368 -12.24 1.50 -13.39
CA VAL A 368 -12.34 2.94 -13.68
C VAL A 368 -13.65 3.27 -14.40
N ASP A 369 -14.10 2.44 -15.33
CA ASP A 369 -15.40 2.60 -16.01
C ASP A 369 -16.58 2.40 -15.04
N SER A 370 -16.43 1.57 -13.99
CA SER A 370 -17.41 1.48 -12.90
C SER A 370 -17.45 2.78 -12.07
N LEU A 371 -16.30 3.33 -11.71
CA LEU A 371 -16.23 4.60 -10.97
C LEU A 371 -16.81 5.76 -11.78
N GLN A 372 -16.55 5.82 -13.08
CA GLN A 372 -17.15 6.83 -13.96
C GLN A 372 -18.67 6.68 -14.05
N ARG A 373 -19.19 5.46 -14.12
CA ARG A 373 -20.64 5.22 -14.09
C ARG A 373 -21.27 5.65 -12.76
N ASP A 374 -20.59 5.40 -11.64
CA ASP A 374 -21.05 5.86 -10.32
C ASP A 374 -21.09 7.40 -10.27
N ALA A 375 -20.06 8.12 -10.74
CA ALA A 375 -20.04 9.59 -10.84
C ALA A 375 -21.24 10.15 -11.62
N ARG A 376 -21.46 9.65 -12.85
CA ARG A 376 -22.60 10.04 -13.69
C ARG A 376 -23.94 9.78 -13.03
N THR A 377 -24.05 8.63 -12.36
CA THR A 377 -25.27 8.25 -11.65
C THR A 377 -25.56 9.22 -10.52
N TYR A 378 -24.53 9.66 -9.80
CA TYR A 378 -24.66 10.61 -8.70
C TYR A 378 -25.05 12.01 -9.20
N CYS A 379 -24.40 12.53 -10.24
CA CYS A 379 -24.79 13.82 -10.84
C CYS A 379 -26.23 13.79 -11.38
N LYS A 380 -26.64 12.73 -12.09
CA LYS A 380 -28.03 12.56 -12.56
C LYS A 380 -29.04 12.44 -11.42
N ARG A 381 -28.69 11.72 -10.35
CA ARG A 381 -29.52 11.59 -9.15
C ARG A 381 -29.69 12.94 -8.46
N ALA A 382 -28.60 13.68 -8.32
CA ALA A 382 -28.60 15.00 -7.75
C ALA A 382 -29.53 15.94 -8.56
N ALA A 383 -29.42 15.96 -9.90
CA ALA A 383 -30.29 16.76 -10.75
C ALA A 383 -31.78 16.38 -10.60
N ARG A 384 -32.09 15.10 -10.42
CA ARG A 384 -33.46 14.63 -10.15
C ARG A 384 -33.98 15.14 -8.80
N ILE A 385 -33.16 15.09 -7.75
CA ILE A 385 -33.53 15.60 -6.42
C ILE A 385 -33.79 17.11 -6.49
N ALA A 386 -32.94 17.88 -7.19
CA ALA A 386 -33.14 19.31 -7.38
C ALA A 386 -34.48 19.62 -8.08
N ARG A 387 -34.81 18.92 -9.18
CA ARG A 387 -36.09 19.09 -9.87
C ARG A 387 -37.29 18.83 -8.97
N LYS A 388 -37.23 17.79 -8.13
CA LYS A 388 -38.30 17.45 -7.18
C LYS A 388 -38.57 18.58 -6.17
N HIS A 389 -37.55 19.36 -5.83
CA HIS A 389 -37.64 20.50 -4.92
C HIS A 389 -37.93 21.83 -5.64
N GLY A 390 -38.33 21.81 -6.91
CA GLY A 390 -38.60 23.03 -7.69
C GLY A 390 -37.36 23.84 -8.06
N ILE A 391 -36.17 23.39 -7.68
CA ILE A 391 -34.91 24.01 -8.09
C ILE A 391 -34.69 23.61 -9.54
N ARG A 392 -34.76 24.58 -10.47
CA ARG A 392 -34.34 24.37 -11.86
C ARG A 392 -32.84 24.05 -11.83
N PRO A 393 -32.44 22.77 -11.94
CA PRO A 393 -31.03 22.47 -11.91
C PRO A 393 -30.49 22.96 -13.24
N ASN A 394 -29.61 23.96 -13.23
CA ASN A 394 -28.69 24.09 -14.36
C ASN A 394 -27.91 22.77 -14.38
N THR A 395 -28.17 21.93 -15.39
CA THR A 395 -27.85 20.49 -15.41
C THR A 395 -26.36 20.18 -15.54
N GLY A 396 -25.49 21.19 -15.44
CA GLY A 396 -24.05 21.05 -15.64
C GLY A 396 -23.23 20.59 -14.44
N TRP A 397 -23.73 19.73 -13.54
CA TRP A 397 -22.91 19.21 -12.43
C TRP A 397 -21.95 18.11 -12.89
N PHE A 398 -20.66 18.20 -12.54
CA PHE A 398 -19.66 17.21 -12.94
C PHE A 398 -18.54 16.99 -11.91
N VAL A 399 -17.93 15.80 -11.98
CA VAL A 399 -16.69 15.48 -11.25
C VAL A 399 -15.50 15.83 -12.14
N GLY A 400 -14.70 16.82 -11.74
CA GLY A 400 -13.59 17.36 -12.53
C GLY A 400 -12.24 17.37 -11.83
N CYS A 401 -12.17 17.10 -10.52
CA CYS A 401 -10.90 16.93 -9.81
C CYS A 401 -10.93 15.80 -8.79
N TYR A 402 -9.72 15.42 -8.34
CA TYR A 402 -9.54 14.35 -7.37
C TYR A 402 -10.09 14.68 -5.99
N ASP A 403 -10.15 15.95 -5.62
CA ASP A 403 -10.61 16.37 -4.29
C ASP A 403 -12.14 16.18 -4.13
N GLN A 404 -12.87 16.02 -5.24
CA GLN A 404 -14.29 15.62 -5.22
C GLN A 404 -14.50 14.11 -5.00
N ALA A 405 -13.46 13.28 -5.18
CA ALA A 405 -13.61 11.85 -5.44
C ALA A 405 -12.88 10.97 -4.43
N TYR A 406 -13.67 10.18 -3.71
CA TYR A 406 -13.23 9.13 -2.79
C TYR A 406 -13.74 7.79 -3.26
N VAL A 407 -13.12 6.72 -2.77
CA VAL A 407 -13.50 5.34 -3.06
C VAL A 407 -13.78 4.62 -1.76
N THR A 408 -14.92 3.92 -1.71
CA THR A 408 -15.29 3.06 -0.59
C THR A 408 -15.25 1.60 -0.99
N LEU A 409 -14.64 0.74 -0.17
CA LEU A 409 -14.73 -0.71 -0.31
C LEU A 409 -16.02 -1.22 0.35
N GLU A 410 -17.05 -1.47 -0.45
CA GLU A 410 -18.28 -2.10 0.03
C GLU A 410 -18.09 -3.62 0.11
N ILE A 411 -18.07 -4.14 1.33
CA ILE A 411 -18.16 -5.57 1.57
C ILE A 411 -19.65 -5.93 1.53
N GLY A 412 -20.07 -6.64 0.49
CA GLY A 412 -21.47 -7.01 0.34
C GLY A 412 -21.93 -7.83 1.55
N VAL A 413 -22.98 -7.37 2.23
CA VAL A 413 -23.73 -8.23 3.16
C VAL A 413 -24.12 -9.47 2.36
N PRO A 414 -23.87 -10.71 2.86
CA PRO A 414 -24.30 -11.91 2.16
C PRO A 414 -25.75 -11.71 1.74
N ASN A 415 -26.05 -11.83 0.45
CA ASN A 415 -27.42 -11.66 -0.03
C ASN A 415 -28.25 -12.81 0.56
N HIS A 416 -28.77 -12.64 1.78
CA HIS A 416 -29.56 -13.64 2.50
C HIS A 416 -30.83 -14.03 1.74
N ARG A 417 -31.17 -13.30 0.67
CA ARG A 417 -32.33 -13.55 -0.21
C ARG A 417 -32.05 -14.49 -1.38
N LEU A 418 -30.80 -14.91 -1.63
CA LEU A 418 -30.52 -16.01 -2.56
C LEU A 418 -30.56 -17.35 -1.83
N ILE A 419 -31.66 -17.62 -1.12
CA ILE A 419 -32.07 -19.00 -0.89
C ILE A 419 -32.60 -19.46 -2.24
N ASP A 420 -31.80 -20.21 -2.96
CA ASP A 420 -32.19 -20.92 -4.18
C ASP A 420 -33.31 -21.90 -3.79
N ARG A 421 -34.57 -21.41 -3.83
CA ARG A 421 -35.76 -22.13 -3.36
C ARG A 421 -35.93 -23.49 -4.03
N LEU A 422 -35.26 -23.70 -5.17
CA LEU A 422 -35.38 -24.93 -5.96
C LEU A 422 -34.40 -26.03 -5.55
N ARG A 423 -33.37 -25.78 -4.71
CA ARG A 423 -32.34 -26.80 -4.43
C ARG A 423 -32.00 -27.05 -2.96
N GLY A 424 -32.60 -26.35 -2.01
CA GLY A 424 -32.48 -26.67 -0.57
C GLY A 424 -31.06 -26.70 0.00
N ARG A 425 -30.05 -26.22 -0.75
CA ARG A 425 -28.66 -26.18 -0.34
C ARG A 425 -28.15 -24.74 -0.41
N PRO A 426 -27.63 -24.17 0.69
CA PRO A 426 -26.97 -22.89 0.66
C PRO A 426 -25.71 -23.01 -0.21
N ARG A 427 -25.66 -22.29 -1.34
CA ARG A 427 -24.38 -22.07 -2.00
C ARG A 427 -23.55 -21.17 -1.08
N PRO A 428 -22.25 -21.45 -0.87
CA PRO A 428 -21.35 -20.45 -0.30
C PRO A 428 -21.29 -19.29 -1.30
N VAL A 429 -22.15 -18.30 -1.10
CA VAL A 429 -22.11 -17.06 -1.88
C VAL A 429 -20.91 -16.31 -1.35
N GLY A 430 -19.79 -16.39 -2.05
CA GLY A 430 -18.60 -15.61 -1.72
C GLY A 430 -18.98 -14.15 -1.51
N ILE A 431 -18.52 -13.57 -0.41
CA ILE A 431 -18.75 -12.17 -0.07
C ILE A 431 -18.14 -11.34 -1.21
N LYS A 432 -18.99 -10.73 -2.03
CA LYS A 432 -18.52 -9.88 -3.12
C LYS A 432 -18.16 -8.52 -2.55
N SER A 433 -16.87 -8.19 -2.56
CA SER A 433 -16.43 -6.83 -2.35
C SER A 433 -16.62 -6.00 -3.63
N LYS A 434 -16.89 -4.70 -3.47
CA LYS A 434 -17.04 -3.77 -4.59
C LYS A 434 -16.50 -2.39 -4.21
N LEU A 435 -15.57 -1.88 -5.01
CA LEU A 435 -15.21 -0.47 -4.95
C LEU A 435 -16.35 0.39 -5.52
N ARG A 436 -16.73 1.42 -4.77
CA ARG A 436 -17.72 2.43 -5.16
C ARG A 436 -17.12 3.81 -5.06
N LEU A 437 -17.60 4.70 -5.92
CA LEU A 437 -17.31 6.11 -5.76
C LEU A 437 -18.10 6.68 -4.56
N LEU A 438 -17.48 7.59 -3.83
CA LEU A 438 -18.03 8.48 -2.81
C LEU A 438 -17.63 9.89 -3.20
N LEU A 439 -18.59 10.82 -3.30
CA LEU A 439 -18.32 12.20 -3.65
C LEU A 439 -18.39 13.11 -2.43
N THR A 440 -17.67 14.22 -2.48
CA THR A 440 -17.93 15.34 -1.58
C THR A 440 -19.17 16.12 -2.04
N PRO A 441 -19.86 16.85 -1.14
CA PRO A 441 -20.97 17.71 -1.51
C PRO A 441 -20.56 18.87 -2.43
N ASP A 442 -19.35 19.41 -2.31
CA ASP A 442 -18.85 20.46 -3.19
C ASP A 442 -18.55 19.90 -4.58
N CYS A 443 -19.22 20.47 -5.58
CA CYS A 443 -19.14 19.99 -6.95
C CYS A 443 -18.95 21.13 -7.94
N LEU A 444 -18.27 20.82 -9.04
CA LEU A 444 -18.04 21.74 -10.14
C LEU A 444 -19.31 21.83 -11.01
N LYS A 445 -19.55 23.02 -11.55
CA LYS A 445 -20.75 23.33 -12.33
C LYS A 445 -20.40 24.05 -13.63
N ALA A 446 -20.69 23.42 -14.76
CA ALA A 446 -20.56 24.00 -16.08
C ALA A 446 -21.84 24.78 -16.48
N PRO A 447 -21.75 25.72 -17.43
CA PRO A 447 -22.89 26.40 -18.04
C PRO A 447 -23.93 25.45 -18.66
N THR A 448 -23.48 24.39 -19.34
CA THR A 448 -24.35 23.42 -20.04
C THR A 448 -24.08 21.98 -19.59
N GLU A 449 -25.05 21.09 -19.82
CA GLU A 449 -24.90 19.65 -19.56
C GLU A 449 -23.82 19.02 -20.45
N GLU A 450 -23.77 19.43 -21.72
CA GLU A 450 -22.77 18.95 -22.68
C GLU A 450 -21.35 19.33 -22.23
N GLU A 451 -21.13 20.56 -21.77
CA GLU A 451 -19.82 20.97 -21.25
C GLU A 451 -19.44 20.19 -19.98
N ALA A 452 -20.41 19.94 -19.10
CA ALA A 452 -20.22 19.11 -17.91
C ALA A 452 -19.81 17.67 -18.27
N GLU A 453 -20.48 17.05 -19.24
CA GLU A 453 -20.14 15.71 -19.74
C GLU A 453 -18.73 15.67 -20.36
N ASN A 454 -18.38 16.68 -21.15
CA ASN A 454 -17.06 16.80 -21.79
C ASN A 454 -15.94 16.96 -20.75
N ARG A 455 -16.14 17.79 -19.72
CA ARG A 455 -15.17 17.99 -18.63
C ARG A 455 -15.05 16.76 -17.73
N GLU A 456 -16.16 16.09 -17.40
CA GLU A 456 -16.12 14.82 -16.66
C GLU A 456 -15.36 13.75 -17.46
N ALA A 457 -15.61 13.64 -18.76
CA ALA A 457 -14.89 12.72 -19.63
C ALA A 457 -13.39 13.03 -19.67
N ALA A 458 -12.99 14.31 -19.69
CA ALA A 458 -11.60 14.74 -19.59
C ALA A 458 -10.96 14.31 -18.27
N PHE A 459 -11.67 14.50 -17.14
CA PHE A 459 -11.22 14.03 -15.84
C PHE A 459 -11.01 12.51 -15.82
N PHE A 460 -11.95 11.71 -16.30
CA PHE A 460 -11.78 10.25 -16.33
C PHE A 460 -10.76 9.76 -17.37
N ARG A 461 -10.43 10.54 -18.41
CA ARG A 461 -9.25 10.26 -19.25
C ARG A 461 -7.97 10.38 -18.44
N LYS A 462 -7.85 11.43 -17.61
CA LYS A 462 -6.74 11.59 -16.66
C LYS A 462 -6.73 10.47 -15.62
N VAL A 463 -7.87 10.09 -15.05
CA VAL A 463 -7.95 8.95 -14.10
C VAL A 463 -7.45 7.65 -14.73
N ARG A 464 -7.82 7.34 -15.98
CA ARG A 464 -7.32 6.13 -16.68
C ARG A 464 -5.81 6.18 -16.94
N HIS A 465 -5.30 7.34 -17.29
CA HIS A 465 -3.86 7.57 -17.44
C HIS A 465 -3.15 7.28 -16.11
N ASP A 466 -3.61 7.94 -15.04
CA ASP A 466 -3.00 7.84 -13.73
C ASP A 466 -3.16 6.43 -13.15
N ALA A 467 -4.27 5.73 -13.43
CA ALA A 467 -4.48 4.32 -13.07
C ALA A 467 -3.60 3.33 -13.85
N GLY A 468 -2.89 3.77 -14.90
CA GLY A 468 -2.09 2.90 -15.76
C GLY A 468 -2.93 1.92 -16.58
N CYS A 469 -4.15 2.31 -16.95
CA CYS A 469 -5.07 1.52 -17.79
C CYS A 469 -5.55 2.23 -19.07
N ARG A 470 -4.98 3.41 -19.39
CA ARG A 470 -5.24 4.15 -20.64
C ARG A 470 -4.91 3.32 -21.87
N ASP A 471 -3.80 2.59 -21.82
CA ASP A 471 -3.31 1.75 -22.90
C ASP A 471 -3.08 0.34 -22.34
N GLN A 472 -4.16 -0.43 -22.16
CA GLN A 472 -4.05 -1.81 -22.58
C GLN A 472 -3.87 -1.75 -24.10
N ILE A 473 -2.63 -1.46 -24.53
CA ILE A 473 -2.15 -1.93 -25.82
C ILE A 473 -2.47 -3.42 -25.73
N PRO A 474 -3.38 -3.97 -26.54
CA PRO A 474 -3.61 -5.41 -26.53
C PRO A 474 -2.22 -6.01 -26.64
N PHE A 475 -1.82 -6.79 -25.63
CA PHE A 475 -0.56 -7.51 -25.59
C PHE A 475 -0.67 -8.57 -26.69
N ARG A 476 -0.66 -8.12 -27.96
CA ARG A 476 -0.66 -8.98 -29.13
C ARG A 476 0.66 -9.71 -29.03
N GLU A 477 0.55 -11.01 -28.84
CA GLU A 477 1.46 -12.12 -29.10
C GLU A 477 2.55 -11.86 -30.17
N GLN A 478 3.38 -10.83 -30.03
CA GLN A 478 4.52 -10.58 -30.91
C GLN A 478 5.77 -11.35 -30.46
N VAL A 479 5.71 -12.05 -29.33
CA VAL A 479 6.84 -12.84 -28.82
C VAL A 479 7.01 -14.19 -29.54
N HIS A 480 6.05 -14.63 -30.37
CA HIS A 480 6.15 -15.95 -31.03
C HIS A 480 6.56 -15.97 -32.51
N PHE A 481 6.88 -14.83 -33.14
CA PHE A 481 7.26 -14.82 -34.57
C PHE A 481 8.73 -14.54 -34.89
N LEU A 482 9.60 -14.31 -33.90
CA LEU A 482 11.02 -14.07 -34.16
C LEU A 482 11.93 -15.30 -34.16
N ASN A 483 11.41 -16.52 -33.88
CA ASN A 483 12.20 -17.77 -33.88
C ASN A 483 11.77 -18.80 -34.93
N ARG A 484 11.19 -18.37 -36.06
CA ARG A 484 11.10 -19.22 -37.26
C ARG A 484 11.69 -18.50 -38.44
N GLN A 485 13.01 -18.51 -38.54
CA GLN A 485 13.67 -18.59 -39.83
C GLN A 485 13.99 -20.07 -40.12
N PRO A 486 13.83 -20.53 -41.38
CA PRO A 486 14.05 -21.91 -41.79
C PRO A 486 15.50 -22.37 -41.66
#